data_AF-A0A7W0WXK1-F1
#
_entry.id   AF-A0A7W0WXK1-F1
#
_cell.length_a   1.000
_cell.length_b   1.000
_cell.length_c   1.000
_cell.angle_alpha   90.00
_cell.angle_beta   90.00
_cell.angle_gamma   90.00
#
_symmetry.space_group_name_H-M   'P 1'
#
loop_
_entity.id
_entity.type
_entity.pdbx_description
1 polymer ?
#
loop_
_entity_poly.entity_id
_entity_poly.type
_entity_poly.pdbx_seq_one_letter_code
_entity_poly.pdbx_strand_id
1 'polypeptide(L)'
;PELWSLYNGRVRRGEHLRVFPLSNWTELDVWQYIEREEIPLPQIYFSHPREVFERDGMFYASNPFVKLLPNERVRVEIVRFRTIADMTCTGAVKSTAKDLAEVIAEVAAARLTERGATRADDRFTEAAMEDRKREGYF
;
A
#
# COMPACT_ATOMS: atom_id res chain seq x y z
N PRO A 1 18.95 7.74 -19.72
CA PRO A 1 19.90 7.13 -18.76
C PRO A 1 20.18 8.09 -17.60
N GLU A 2 19.96 7.63 -16.36
CA GLU A 2 20.27 8.35 -15.12
C GLU A 2 21.62 7.86 -14.58
N LEU A 3 22.70 8.21 -15.27
CA LEU A 3 24.03 7.71 -14.92
C LEU A 3 24.58 8.54 -13.75
N TRP A 4 24.93 7.89 -12.63
CA TRP A 4 25.51 8.53 -11.44
C TRP A 4 24.69 9.70 -10.85
N SER A 5 23.37 9.54 -10.75
CA SER A 5 22.47 10.61 -10.26
C SER A 5 22.51 11.90 -11.09
N LEU A 6 22.99 11.83 -12.34
CA LEU A 6 22.86 12.90 -13.31
C LEU A 6 21.53 12.74 -14.06
N TYR A 7 20.63 13.69 -13.84
CA TYR A 7 19.30 13.70 -14.43
C TYR A 7 19.24 14.65 -15.61
N ASN A 8 18.63 14.22 -16.72
CA ASN A 8 18.30 15.10 -17.84
C ASN A 8 16.91 15.71 -17.62
N GLY A 9 16.87 16.95 -17.12
CA GLY A 9 15.63 17.69 -16.90
C GLY A 9 15.09 18.45 -18.11
N ARG A 10 15.54 18.18 -19.35
CA ARG A 10 15.02 18.87 -20.54
C ARG A 10 13.55 18.48 -20.78
N VAL A 11 12.66 19.46 -20.71
CA VAL A 11 11.23 19.33 -21.04
C VAL A 11 10.85 20.37 -22.09
N ARG A 12 9.98 20.02 -23.03
CA ARG A 12 9.37 20.98 -23.97
C ARG A 12 8.10 21.58 -23.38
N ARG A 13 7.64 22.68 -23.98
CA ARG A 13 6.36 23.28 -23.62
C ARG A 13 5.22 22.28 -23.88
N GLY A 14 4.42 22.01 -22.85
CA GLY A 14 3.34 21.02 -22.88
C GLY A 14 3.73 19.62 -22.41
N GLU A 15 5.01 19.38 -22.08
CA GLU A 15 5.46 18.13 -21.46
C GLU A 15 5.45 18.23 -19.93
N HIS A 16 5.27 17.09 -19.28
CA HIS A 16 5.32 16.95 -17.82
C HIS A 16 6.45 16.00 -17.44
N LEU A 17 7.15 16.31 -16.35
CA LEU A 17 8.13 15.42 -15.71
C LEU A 17 7.55 14.90 -14.39
N ARG A 18 7.78 13.62 -14.10
CA ARG A 18 7.49 13.00 -12.80
C ARG A 18 8.81 12.60 -12.16
N VAL A 19 8.94 12.83 -10.85
CA VAL A 19 10.14 12.51 -10.07
C VAL A 19 9.71 11.67 -8.88
N PHE A 20 10.40 10.55 -8.66
CA PHE A 20 10.12 9.58 -7.60
C PHE A 20 11.31 9.54 -6.63
N PRO A 21 11.43 10.48 -5.68
CA PRO A 21 12.63 10.62 -4.84
C PRO A 21 12.86 9.41 -3.91
N LEU A 22 11.81 8.64 -3.64
CA LEU A 22 11.84 7.44 -2.78
C LEU A 22 11.87 6.14 -3.62
N SER A 23 12.18 6.20 -4.91
CA SER A 23 12.13 5.03 -5.80
C SER A 23 13.10 3.90 -5.39
N ASN A 24 14.19 4.25 -4.72
CA ASN A 24 15.18 3.30 -4.21
C ASN A 24 14.93 2.86 -2.76
N TRP A 25 13.84 3.33 -2.14
CA TRP A 25 13.48 2.97 -0.76
C TRP A 25 12.59 1.74 -0.74
N THR A 26 12.85 0.84 0.20
CA THR A 26 11.97 -0.27 0.54
C THR A 26 10.85 0.17 1.49
N GLU A 27 9.83 -0.68 1.68
CA GLU A 27 8.80 -0.44 2.70
C GLU A 27 9.44 -0.27 4.10
N LEU A 28 10.46 -1.08 4.40
CA LEU A 28 11.16 -1.02 5.69
C LEU A 28 11.88 0.32 5.89
N ASP A 29 12.53 0.86 4.85
CA ASP A 29 13.22 2.15 4.92
C ASP A 29 12.23 3.28 5.26
N VAL A 30 11.01 3.24 4.68
CA VAL A 30 9.96 4.22 4.96
C VAL A 30 9.52 4.15 6.42
N TRP A 31 9.25 2.95 6.95
CA TRP A 31 8.84 2.78 8.35
C TRP A 31 9.92 3.20 9.35
N GLN A 32 11.18 2.82 9.09
CA GLN A 32 12.31 3.23 9.94
C GLN A 32 12.52 4.75 9.92
N TYR A 33 12.30 5.40 8.78
CA TYR A 33 12.37 6.85 8.71
C TYR A 33 11.24 7.54 9.49
N ILE A 34 10.02 7.01 9.40
CA ILE A 34 8.89 7.52 10.21
C ILE A 34 9.20 7.43 11.70
N GLU A 35 9.81 6.33 12.16
CA GLU A 35 10.26 6.17 13.55
C GLU A 35 11.32 7.18 13.93
N ARG A 36 12.37 7.30 13.11
CA ARG A 36 13.50 8.20 13.39
C ARG A 36 13.09 9.67 13.45
N GLU A 37 12.19 10.10 12.57
CA GLU A 37 11.74 11.49 12.47
C GLU A 37 10.45 11.76 13.28
N GLU A 38 9.98 10.78 14.06
CA GLU A 38 8.78 10.87 14.90
C GLU A 38 7.54 11.37 14.14
N ILE A 39 7.35 10.90 12.91
CA ILE A 39 6.26 11.36 12.04
C ILE A 39 4.92 10.80 12.57
N PRO A 40 3.93 11.64 12.88
CA PRO A 40 2.64 11.17 13.35
C PRO A 40 1.89 10.43 12.24
N LEU A 41 1.32 9.27 12.59
CA LEU A 41 0.56 8.44 11.67
C LEU A 41 -0.92 8.32 12.05
N PRO A 42 -1.81 8.25 11.04
CA PRO A 42 -3.19 7.84 11.25
C PRO A 42 -3.29 6.44 11.89
N GLN A 43 -4.24 6.26 12.80
CA GLN A 43 -4.43 5.01 13.55
C GLN A 43 -4.76 3.79 12.66
N ILE A 44 -5.26 4.02 11.45
CA ILE A 44 -5.63 2.96 10.50
C ILE A 44 -4.43 2.10 10.04
N TYR A 45 -3.21 2.64 10.16
CA TYR A 45 -1.98 1.93 9.87
C TYR A 45 -1.59 0.91 10.94
N PHE A 46 -2.16 1.01 12.14
CA PHE A 46 -1.98 0.08 13.24
C PHE A 46 -3.17 -0.88 13.34
N SER A 47 -2.94 -2.03 13.97
CA SER A 47 -3.93 -3.07 14.13
C SER A 47 -5.09 -2.61 14.99
N HIS A 48 -6.32 -2.84 14.53
CA HIS A 48 -7.54 -2.54 15.24
C HIS A 48 -8.65 -3.54 14.87
N PRO A 49 -9.63 -3.78 15.75
CA PRO A 49 -10.81 -4.55 15.39
C PRO A 49 -11.62 -3.79 14.34
N ARG A 50 -12.01 -4.49 13.27
CA ARG A 50 -12.80 -3.92 12.17
C ARG A 50 -13.81 -4.93 11.67
N GLU A 51 -15.04 -4.46 11.43
CA GLU A 51 -16.01 -5.23 10.65
C GLU A 51 -15.53 -5.30 9.20
N VAL A 52 -15.27 -6.52 8.73
CA VAL A 52 -14.76 -6.79 7.39
C VAL A 52 -15.52 -7.93 6.74
N PHE A 53 -15.50 -7.96 5.41
CA PHE A 53 -15.90 -9.13 4.63
C PHE A 53 -14.76 -9.52 3.69
N GLU A 54 -14.69 -10.80 3.34
CA GLU A 54 -13.67 -11.31 2.45
C GLU A 54 -14.21 -11.35 1.01
N ARG A 55 -13.47 -10.74 0.09
CA ARG A 55 -13.73 -10.77 -1.36
C ARG A 55 -12.41 -10.89 -2.07
N ASP A 56 -12.33 -11.81 -3.03
CA ASP A 56 -11.10 -12.05 -3.79
C ASP A 56 -9.87 -12.23 -2.88
N GLY A 57 -10.01 -12.91 -1.74
CA GLY A 57 -8.89 -13.13 -0.80
C GLY A 57 -8.32 -11.86 -0.15
N MET A 58 -9.08 -10.77 -0.10
CA MET A 58 -8.77 -9.56 0.65
C MET A 58 -9.87 -9.25 1.67
N PHE A 59 -9.51 -8.60 2.77
CA PHE A 59 -10.47 -8.11 3.75
C PHE A 59 -10.88 -6.68 3.41
N TYR A 60 -12.13 -6.47 3.02
CA TYR A 60 -12.67 -5.13 2.82
C TYR A 60 -13.39 -4.68 4.08
N ALA A 61 -13.25 -3.40 4.44
CA ALA A 61 -14.05 -2.82 5.51
C ALA A 61 -15.53 -2.82 5.12
N SER A 62 -16.40 -3.31 6.02
CA SER A 62 -17.85 -3.14 5.87
C SER A 62 -18.19 -1.66 5.84
N ASN A 63 -18.85 -1.20 4.78
CA ASN A 63 -19.19 0.20 4.60
C ASN A 63 -20.37 0.38 3.62
N PRO A 64 -21.06 1.54 3.62
CA PRO A 64 -22.24 1.76 2.77
C PRO A 64 -21.96 1.82 1.26
N PHE A 65 -20.70 1.99 0.85
CA PHE A 65 -20.31 2.19 -0.55
C PHE A 65 -20.02 0.87 -1.27
N VAL A 66 -19.89 -0.23 -0.54
CA VAL A 66 -19.65 -1.57 -1.12
C VAL A 66 -20.79 -2.51 -0.76
N LYS A 67 -21.56 -2.91 -1.77
CA LYS A 67 -22.60 -3.92 -1.59
C LYS A 67 -21.98 -5.29 -1.40
N LEU A 68 -22.46 -6.02 -0.41
CA LEU A 68 -22.13 -7.43 -0.20
C LEU A 68 -22.75 -8.29 -1.31
N LEU A 69 -21.99 -9.26 -1.79
CA LEU A 69 -22.49 -10.34 -2.64
C LEU A 69 -23.23 -11.39 -1.78
N PRO A 70 -24.12 -12.22 -2.35
CA PRO A 70 -24.97 -13.15 -1.57
C PRO A 70 -24.22 -14.10 -0.62
N ASN A 71 -22.96 -14.43 -0.93
CA ASN A 71 -22.15 -15.37 -0.14
C ASN A 71 -21.16 -14.68 0.81
N GLU A 72 -21.10 -13.35 0.82
CA GLU A 72 -20.19 -12.60 1.67
C GLU A 72 -20.80 -12.36 3.04
N ARG A 73 -19.97 -12.49 4.08
CA ARG A 73 -20.39 -12.33 5.47
C ARG A 73 -19.46 -11.35 6.17
N VAL A 74 -20.06 -10.40 6.87
CA VAL A 74 -19.33 -9.49 7.74
C VAL A 74 -18.92 -10.23 9.00
N ARG A 75 -17.67 -10.05 9.41
CA ARG A 75 -17.10 -10.54 10.66
C ARG A 75 -16.12 -9.52 11.21
N VAL A 76 -15.93 -9.51 12.53
CA VAL A 76 -14.90 -8.67 13.15
C VAL A 76 -13.56 -9.40 13.05
N GLU A 77 -12.56 -8.72 12.52
CA GLU A 77 -11.18 -9.19 12.44
C GLU A 77 -10.24 -8.13 13.01
N ILE A 78 -9.07 -8.56 13.51
CA ILE A 78 -8.00 -7.64 13.88
C ILE A 78 -7.16 -7.39 12.62
N VAL A 79 -7.22 -6.16 12.12
CA VAL A 79 -6.62 -5.79 10.84
C VAL A 79 -5.91 -4.45 10.93
N ARG A 80 -4.99 -4.22 10.00
CA ARG A 80 -4.46 -2.89 9.70
C ARG A 80 -4.48 -2.66 8.19
N PHE A 81 -4.26 -1.42 7.78
CA PHE A 81 -4.20 -1.07 6.37
C PHE A 81 -2.78 -0.65 6.00
N ARG A 82 -2.20 -1.34 5.02
CA ARG A 82 -0.84 -1.05 4.52
C ARG A 82 -0.87 0.06 3.46
N THR A 83 -1.77 -0.08 2.49
CA THR A 83 -2.01 0.89 1.43
C THR A 83 -3.41 1.47 1.54
N ILE A 84 -3.58 2.78 1.33
CA ILE A 84 -4.89 3.43 1.35
C ILE A 84 -5.22 3.99 -0.04
N ALA A 85 -6.48 3.84 -0.43
CA ALA A 85 -7.14 4.49 -1.56
C ALA A 85 -8.61 4.75 -1.14
N ASP A 86 -9.57 4.63 -2.06
CA ASP A 86 -10.98 4.76 -1.72
C ASP A 86 -11.50 3.57 -0.92
N MET A 87 -12.58 3.78 -0.16
CA MET A 87 -13.25 2.73 0.63
C MET A 87 -13.71 1.52 -0.19
N THR A 88 -13.90 1.72 -1.50
CA THR A 88 -14.41 0.69 -2.41
C THR A 88 -13.32 -0.29 -2.89
N CYS A 89 -12.04 0.08 -2.77
CA CYS A 89 -10.92 -0.71 -3.32
C CYS A 89 -9.77 -0.94 -2.32
N THR A 90 -9.86 -0.40 -1.11
CA THR A 90 -8.82 -0.56 -0.09
C THR A 90 -9.02 -1.86 0.71
N GLY A 91 -8.09 -2.80 0.56
CA GLY A 91 -8.02 -4.03 1.36
C GLY A 91 -7.19 -3.88 2.63
N ALA A 92 -7.67 -4.49 3.72
CA ALA A 92 -6.96 -4.63 4.98
C ALA A 92 -6.15 -5.94 5.02
N VAL A 93 -5.10 -5.97 5.84
CA VAL A 93 -4.38 -7.20 6.19
C VAL A 93 -4.67 -7.58 7.63
N LYS A 94 -4.76 -8.89 7.90
CA LYS A 94 -4.71 -9.36 9.29
C LYS A 94 -3.35 -9.04 9.88
N SER A 95 -3.35 -8.40 11.04
CA SER A 95 -2.13 -7.98 11.72
C SER A 95 -2.43 -7.74 13.19
N THR A 96 -1.44 -7.99 14.04
CA THR A 96 -1.48 -7.66 15.47
C THR A 96 -0.61 -6.46 15.83
N ALA A 97 -0.01 -5.80 14.83
CA ALA A 97 0.94 -4.71 15.03
C ALA A 97 0.21 -3.42 15.44
N LYS A 98 0.20 -3.14 16.75
CA LYS A 98 -0.58 -2.05 17.37
C LYS A 98 0.16 -0.71 17.45
N ASP A 99 1.45 -0.72 17.15
CA ASP A 99 2.32 0.44 17.19
C ASP A 99 3.42 0.35 16.11
N LEU A 100 4.22 1.41 16.02
CA LEU A 100 5.23 1.57 14.99
C LEU A 100 6.32 0.50 15.06
N ALA A 101 6.79 0.17 16.27
CA ALA A 101 7.84 -0.83 16.45
C ALA A 101 7.34 -2.22 16.04
N GLU A 102 6.11 -2.57 16.37
CA GLU A 102 5.49 -3.82 15.94
C GLU A 102 5.28 -3.87 14.41
N VAL A 103 4.93 -2.73 13.78
CA VAL A 103 4.80 -2.66 12.31
C VAL A 103 6.16 -2.87 11.64
N ILE A 104 7.22 -2.24 12.14
CA ILE A 104 8.60 -2.42 11.63
C ILE A 104 9.02 -3.89 11.74
N ALA A 105 8.78 -4.53 12.90
CA ALA A 105 9.10 -5.94 13.10
C ALA A 105 8.32 -6.85 12.15
N GLU A 106 7.02 -6.57 11.93
CA GLU A 106 6.19 -7.31 10.99
C GLU A 106 6.68 -7.16 9.54
N VAL A 107 7.01 -5.93 9.12
CA VAL A 107 7.49 -5.64 7.75
C VAL A 107 8.86 -6.28 7.50
N ALA A 108 9.77 -6.22 8.48
CA ALA A 108 11.10 -6.84 8.37
C ALA A 108 11.03 -8.36 8.19
N ALA A 109 9.98 -9.01 8.72
CA ALA A 109 9.76 -10.45 8.57
C ALA A 109 8.92 -10.82 7.33
N ALA A 110 8.26 -9.86 6.69
CA ALA A 110 7.33 -10.11 5.59
C ALA A 110 8.08 -10.47 4.29
N ARG A 111 7.52 -11.42 3.53
CA ARG A 111 8.00 -11.82 2.20
C ARG A 111 7.15 -11.28 1.05
N LEU A 112 6.06 -10.58 1.37
CA LEU A 112 5.11 -10.02 0.42
C LEU A 112 5.34 -8.52 0.31
N THR A 113 5.25 -7.97 -0.90
CA THR A 113 5.36 -6.53 -1.14
C THR A 113 4.14 -5.78 -0.59
N GLU A 114 4.34 -4.53 -0.17
CA GLU A 114 3.30 -3.69 0.44
C GLU A 114 1.98 -3.69 -0.35
N ARG A 115 2.05 -3.49 -1.68
CA ARG A 115 0.88 -3.32 -2.55
C ARG A 115 0.26 -4.61 -3.04
N GLY A 116 1.06 -5.67 -3.23
CA GLY A 116 0.57 -6.96 -3.75
C GLY A 116 -0.43 -7.64 -2.81
N ALA A 117 -0.40 -7.31 -1.52
CA ALA A 117 -1.28 -7.89 -0.52
C ALA A 117 -2.62 -7.14 -0.33
N THR A 118 -2.72 -5.85 -0.68
CA THR A 118 -3.81 -4.97 -0.20
C THR A 118 -4.56 -4.16 -1.25
N ARG A 119 -4.12 -4.14 -2.50
CA ARG A 119 -4.79 -3.42 -3.58
C ARG A 119 -5.52 -4.35 -4.54
N ALA A 120 -6.84 -4.29 -4.51
CA ALA A 120 -7.73 -5.11 -5.33
C ALA A 120 -7.51 -4.93 -6.84
N ASP A 121 -7.17 -3.70 -7.23
CA ASP A 121 -6.90 -3.25 -8.59
C ASP A 121 -5.48 -3.55 -9.08
N ASP A 122 -4.55 -3.90 -8.17
CA ASP A 122 -3.16 -4.25 -8.52
C ASP A 122 -2.99 -5.76 -8.79
N ARG A 123 -4.03 -6.59 -8.66
CA ARG A 123 -3.97 -8.06 -8.86
C ARG A 123 -3.87 -8.54 -10.31
N PHE A 124 -3.72 -7.65 -11.29
CA PHE A 124 -3.59 -8.05 -12.68
C PHE A 124 -2.26 -8.78 -12.97
N THR A 125 -1.16 -8.46 -12.26
CA THR A 125 0.11 -9.22 -12.26
C THR A 125 1.07 -8.69 -11.17
N GLU A 126 1.92 -9.55 -10.59
CA GLU A 126 2.99 -9.17 -9.63
C GLU A 126 4.01 -8.17 -10.25
N ALA A 127 4.11 -8.17 -11.59
CA ALA A 127 4.92 -7.26 -12.41
C ALA A 127 4.16 -6.02 -12.95
N ALA A 128 2.88 -5.82 -12.60
CA ALA A 128 2.04 -4.77 -13.19
C ALA A 128 2.64 -3.35 -13.07
N MET A 129 3.44 -3.09 -12.03
CA MET A 129 4.14 -1.82 -11.86
C MET A 129 5.36 -1.66 -12.78
N GLU A 130 6.13 -2.73 -12.99
CA GLU A 130 7.25 -2.71 -13.94
C GLU A 130 6.75 -2.64 -15.39
N ASP A 131 5.62 -3.29 -15.69
CA ASP A 131 4.96 -3.18 -16.98
C ASP A 131 4.40 -1.76 -17.20
N ARG A 132 3.74 -1.16 -16.19
CA ARG A 132 3.30 0.25 -16.26
C ARG A 132 4.47 1.24 -16.37
N LYS A 133 5.61 0.97 -15.72
CA LYS A 133 6.85 1.77 -15.92
C LYS A 133 7.33 1.65 -17.37
N ARG A 134 7.33 0.45 -17.94
CA ARG A 134 7.72 0.22 -19.34
C ARG A 134 6.76 0.88 -20.34
N GLU A 135 5.48 0.97 -20.00
CA GLU A 135 4.43 1.64 -20.78
C GLU A 135 4.44 3.18 -20.63
N GLY A 136 5.32 3.73 -19.78
CA GLY A 136 5.45 5.19 -19.58
C GLY A 136 4.39 5.79 -18.66
N TYR A 137 3.71 4.97 -17.86
CA TYR A 137 2.82 5.44 -16.79
C TYR A 137 3.61 6.08 -15.63
N PHE A 138 4.90 5.74 -15.54
CA PHE A 138 5.88 6.22 -14.57
C PHE A 138 7.16 6.66 -15.28
#